data_AF-A0A0V0QRJ9-F1
#
_entry.id   AF-A0A0V0QRJ9-F1
#
_cell.length_a   1.000
_cell.length_b   1.000
_cell.length_c   1.000
_cell.angle_alpha   90.00
_cell.angle_beta   90.00
_cell.angle_gamma   90.00
#
_symmetry.space_group_name_H-M   'P 1'
#
loop_
_entity.id
_entity.type
_entity.pdbx_description
1 polymer ?
#
loop_
_entity_poly.entity_id
_entity_poly.type
_entity_poly.pdbx_seq_one_letter_code
_entity_poly.pdbx_strand_id
1 'polypeptide(L)'
;MQSEEQTLNVTCKKVGHENSPFVYFKFSEEKDKIIQCIYCMLKDKQEFNMKNIIKDIQTKKPWEIQNFPPHQDQNMQKKLQEAIKNAQDESFDDFKQKITQQIKNYYDIKEQESVNLLKQQKKQVLLEFEQIFQIIKPLNTYSLDKLKESLNQFFQEKIDINKLYEVQLELKKQFQYQVNINDILQNNEFQKKTQQQLKSFQQQLDEQIESFQKQIKIEIKQSHKINLIFNKSDIDLAVKREINLSTDEDKNQIIKYGDKTIETFKQVYSNNLDKNKTYNIKLKIKINREIRQHLRFALLDFKNRNQDYQKENAIILFHPEGYCKAINGLSADFQGLKFSQFFEDNQTVFNIIINFSKKQFEIFDSEKKCYIKNEIDQAKVPGQLIFGVYICQTYKQRAKLSILDATCI
;
A
#
# COMPACT_ATOMS: atom_id res chain seq x y z
N MET A 1 44.30 -37.11 -5.80
CA MET A 1 45.19 -36.53 -6.82
C MET A 1 45.20 -35.03 -6.62
N GLN A 2 46.30 -34.51 -6.11
CA GLN A 2 46.54 -33.08 -5.93
C GLN A 2 46.76 -32.48 -7.32
N SER A 3 45.90 -31.56 -7.75
CA SER A 3 46.16 -30.74 -8.92
C SER A 3 47.16 -29.65 -8.52
N GLU A 4 48.37 -29.75 -9.04
CA GLU A 4 49.41 -28.73 -8.94
C GLU A 4 48.86 -27.41 -9.50
N GLU A 5 48.74 -26.40 -8.63
CA GLU A 5 48.56 -25.01 -9.05
C GLU A 5 49.84 -24.57 -9.80
N GLN A 6 49.85 -24.68 -11.12
CA GLN A 6 50.77 -23.93 -11.98
C GLN A 6 50.41 -22.44 -11.90
N THR A 7 50.78 -21.80 -10.79
CA THR A 7 50.86 -20.34 -10.75
C THR A 7 52.11 -19.94 -11.53
N LEU A 8 51.90 -19.47 -12.76
CA LEU A 8 52.91 -18.71 -13.48
C LEU A 8 53.39 -17.59 -12.56
N ASN A 9 54.62 -17.70 -12.05
CA ASN A 9 55.27 -16.69 -11.21
C ASN A 9 55.59 -15.46 -12.06
N VAL A 10 54.56 -14.70 -12.43
CA VAL A 10 54.70 -13.45 -13.15
C VAL A 10 55.20 -12.39 -12.17
N THR A 11 56.42 -11.91 -12.39
CA THR A 11 57.08 -10.92 -11.53
C THR A 11 57.13 -9.54 -12.20
N CYS A 12 57.33 -8.51 -11.37
CA CYS A 12 57.45 -7.14 -11.84
C CYS A 12 58.73 -6.94 -12.67
N LYS A 13 58.58 -6.31 -13.84
CA LYS A 13 59.70 -5.98 -14.76
C LYS A 13 60.20 -4.53 -14.65
N LYS A 14 59.71 -3.74 -13.68
CA LYS A 14 60.16 -2.36 -13.47
C LYS A 14 61.54 -2.37 -12.79
N VAL A 15 62.42 -1.46 -13.21
CA VAL A 15 63.78 -1.32 -12.67
C VAL A 15 63.73 -1.09 -11.15
N GLY A 16 64.47 -1.90 -10.40
CA GLY A 16 64.52 -1.90 -8.93
C GLY A 16 63.40 -2.69 -8.25
N HIS A 17 62.54 -3.39 -9.00
CA HIS A 17 61.46 -4.24 -8.48
C HIS A 17 61.66 -5.71 -8.88
N GLU A 18 62.87 -6.08 -9.29
CA GLU A 18 63.18 -7.38 -9.89
C GLU A 18 62.72 -8.52 -8.98
N ASN A 19 62.09 -9.53 -9.58
CA ASN A 19 61.56 -10.71 -8.89
C ASN A 19 60.43 -10.46 -7.88
N SER A 20 59.94 -9.22 -7.72
CA SER A 20 58.81 -8.95 -6.83
C SER A 20 57.51 -9.48 -7.44
N PRO A 21 56.77 -10.37 -6.75
CA PRO A 21 55.50 -10.89 -7.25
C PRO A 21 54.44 -9.78 -7.29
N PHE A 22 53.51 -9.92 -8.22
CA PHE A 22 52.32 -9.07 -8.23
C PHE A 22 51.35 -9.46 -7.12
N VAL A 23 50.93 -8.48 -6.31
CA VAL A 23 50.10 -8.70 -5.11
C VAL A 23 48.75 -8.01 -5.22
N TYR A 24 48.70 -6.85 -5.89
CA TYR A 24 47.50 -6.02 -5.99
C TYR A 24 47.00 -5.90 -7.41
N PHE A 25 45.68 -5.93 -7.56
CA PHE A 25 44.96 -5.49 -8.75
C PHE A 25 44.42 -4.08 -8.47
N LYS A 26 44.54 -3.17 -9.43
CA LYS A 26 44.02 -1.81 -9.34
C LYS A 26 43.04 -1.55 -10.47
N PHE A 27 41.83 -1.12 -10.13
CA PHE A 27 40.90 -0.58 -11.12
C PHE A 27 41.43 0.77 -11.62
N SER A 28 41.99 0.79 -12.83
CA SER A 28 42.67 1.96 -13.41
C SER A 28 42.50 1.97 -14.93
N GLU A 29 42.42 3.18 -15.50
CA GLU A 29 42.43 3.39 -16.95
C GLU A 29 43.85 3.24 -17.55
N GLU A 30 44.89 3.27 -16.71
CA GLU A 30 46.28 3.14 -17.15
C GLU A 30 46.71 1.67 -17.11
N LYS A 31 46.93 1.09 -18.30
CA LYS A 31 47.25 -0.34 -18.49
C LYS A 31 48.46 -0.82 -17.70
N ASP A 32 49.45 0.02 -17.43
CA ASP A 32 50.66 -0.37 -16.69
C ASP A 32 50.50 -0.29 -15.16
N LYS A 33 49.33 0.19 -14.68
CA LYS A 33 49.01 0.33 -13.26
C LYS A 33 48.03 -0.73 -12.73
N ILE A 34 47.40 -1.51 -13.60
CA ILE A 34 46.34 -2.46 -13.23
C ILE A 34 46.84 -3.61 -12.34
N ILE A 35 48.12 -3.96 -12.41
CA ILE A 35 48.73 -4.99 -11.56
C ILE A 35 49.96 -4.38 -10.89
N GLN A 36 50.05 -4.51 -9.57
CA GLN A 36 51.09 -3.87 -8.75
C GLN A 36 51.78 -4.88 -7.83
N CYS A 37 53.12 -4.85 -7.83
CA CYS A 37 53.91 -5.45 -6.75
C CYS A 37 54.00 -4.48 -5.56
N ILE A 38 54.59 -4.90 -4.45
CA ILE A 38 54.66 -4.08 -3.23
C ILE A 38 55.34 -2.72 -3.46
N TYR A 39 56.39 -2.69 -4.29
CA TYR A 39 57.12 -1.46 -4.61
C TYR A 39 56.34 -0.53 -5.54
N CYS A 40 55.58 -1.09 -6.51
CA CYS A 40 54.67 -0.30 -7.34
C CYS A 40 53.57 0.35 -6.49
N MET A 41 53.02 -0.41 -5.53
CA MET A 41 51.97 0.06 -4.64
C MET A 41 52.46 1.23 -3.76
N LEU A 42 53.67 1.14 -3.20
CA LEU A 42 54.27 2.20 -2.37
C LEU A 42 54.54 3.50 -3.14
N LYS A 43 54.89 3.41 -4.42
CA LYS A 43 55.09 4.57 -5.30
C LYS A 43 53.78 5.18 -5.79
N ASP A 44 52.70 4.39 -5.81
CA ASP A 44 51.38 4.82 -6.26
C ASP A 44 50.58 5.45 -5.12
N LYS A 45 50.76 6.77 -4.95
CA LYS A 45 50.05 7.60 -3.96
C LYS A 45 48.54 7.75 -4.23
N GLN A 46 48.00 7.21 -5.33
CA GLN A 46 46.56 7.27 -5.62
C GLN A 46 45.73 6.36 -4.71
N GLU A 47 44.42 6.65 -4.68
CA GLU A 47 43.44 6.16 -3.70
C GLU A 47 43.48 4.64 -3.48
N PHE A 48 43.64 4.25 -2.21
CA PHE A 48 43.73 2.84 -1.76
C PHE A 48 42.43 2.04 -2.00
N ASN A 49 41.28 2.73 -2.03
CA ASN A 49 39.94 2.21 -2.28
C ASN A 49 39.75 1.60 -3.70
N MET A 50 40.71 1.76 -4.60
CA MET A 50 40.71 1.17 -5.95
C MET A 50 41.60 -0.08 -6.06
N LYS A 51 42.28 -0.47 -4.97
CA LYS A 51 43.26 -1.55 -4.95
C LYS A 51 42.71 -2.76 -4.19
N ASN A 52 42.78 -3.94 -4.79
CA ASN A 52 42.36 -5.21 -4.21
C ASN A 52 43.53 -6.19 -4.20
N ILE A 53 43.56 -7.09 -3.22
CA ILE A 53 44.55 -8.17 -3.19
C ILE A 53 44.16 -9.21 -4.25
N ILE A 54 45.09 -9.57 -5.13
CA ILE A 54 44.83 -10.53 -6.23
C ILE A 54 44.35 -11.88 -5.69
N LYS A 55 44.99 -12.36 -4.61
CA LYS A 55 44.58 -13.59 -3.93
C LYS A 55 43.13 -13.54 -3.47
N ASP A 56 42.68 -12.41 -2.92
CA ASP A 56 41.30 -12.23 -2.47
C ASP A 56 40.33 -12.26 -3.64
N ILE A 57 40.68 -11.66 -4.78
CA ILE A 57 39.87 -11.74 -6.02
C ILE A 57 39.70 -13.19 -6.49
N GLN A 58 40.74 -14.02 -6.33
CA GLN A 58 40.73 -15.41 -6.78
C GLN A 58 39.96 -16.34 -5.84
N THR A 59 39.91 -16.05 -4.54
CA THR A 59 39.43 -17.00 -3.53
C THR A 59 38.19 -16.58 -2.75
N LYS A 60 37.87 -15.28 -2.68
CA LYS A 60 36.75 -14.75 -1.88
C LYS A 60 35.55 -14.42 -2.75
N LYS A 61 34.37 -14.36 -2.13
CA LYS A 61 33.16 -13.88 -2.83
C LYS A 61 33.24 -12.36 -3.04
N PRO A 62 32.57 -11.80 -4.07
CA PRO A 62 32.66 -10.37 -4.39
C PRO A 62 32.45 -9.40 -3.22
N TRP A 63 31.50 -9.68 -2.32
CA TRP A 63 31.20 -8.84 -1.16
C TRP A 63 32.16 -9.01 0.04
N GLU A 64 33.06 -10.00 -0.02
CA GLU A 64 34.08 -10.26 1.00
C GLU A 64 35.44 -9.64 0.63
N ILE A 65 35.58 -9.21 -0.64
CA ILE A 65 36.80 -8.57 -1.14
C ILE A 65 36.82 -7.12 -0.67
N GLN A 66 37.83 -6.78 0.13
CA GLN A 66 38.07 -5.40 0.54
C GLN A 66 38.28 -4.51 -0.69
N ASN A 67 37.70 -3.31 -0.68
CA ASN A 67 37.76 -2.34 -1.77
C ASN A 67 37.04 -2.77 -3.06
N PHE A 68 36.13 -3.74 -3.00
CA PHE A 68 35.30 -4.15 -4.15
C PHE A 68 33.80 -4.05 -3.81
N PRO A 69 32.94 -3.51 -4.70
CA PRO A 69 33.30 -2.87 -5.96
C PRO A 69 34.05 -1.55 -5.73
N PRO A 70 34.94 -1.15 -6.64
CA PRO A 70 35.74 0.07 -6.51
C PRO A 70 34.83 1.30 -6.42
N HIS A 71 34.94 2.09 -5.34
CA HIS A 71 34.15 3.30 -5.16
C HIS A 71 34.89 4.31 -4.26
N GLN A 72 34.74 5.61 -4.55
CA GLN A 72 35.43 6.67 -3.81
C GLN A 72 34.95 6.78 -2.36
N ASP A 73 33.63 6.71 -2.15
CA ASP A 73 32.99 6.69 -0.83
C ASP A 73 32.92 5.26 -0.26
N GLN A 74 33.60 5.04 0.88
CA GLN A 74 33.62 3.76 1.61
C GLN A 74 32.24 3.33 2.13
N ASN A 75 31.36 4.26 2.49
CA ASN A 75 30.01 3.92 2.94
C ASN A 75 29.15 3.40 1.79
N MET A 76 29.26 4.03 0.61
CA MET A 76 28.61 3.52 -0.60
C MET A 76 29.18 2.16 -1.03
N GLN A 77 30.48 1.95 -0.90
CA GLN A 77 31.10 0.65 -1.16
C GLN A 77 30.50 -0.45 -0.28
N LYS A 78 30.37 -0.23 1.03
CA LYS A 78 29.74 -1.20 1.94
C LYS A 78 28.29 -1.49 1.54
N LYS A 79 27.51 -0.47 1.19
CA LYS A 79 26.14 -0.64 0.70
C LYS A 79 26.08 -1.47 -0.59
N LEU A 80 27.02 -1.26 -1.51
CA LEU A 80 27.12 -2.04 -2.74
C LEU A 80 27.51 -3.49 -2.46
N GLN A 81 28.43 -3.73 -1.53
CA GLN A 81 28.78 -5.09 -1.10
C GLN A 81 27.56 -5.83 -0.52
N GLU A 82 26.79 -5.16 0.35
CA GLU A 82 25.54 -5.71 0.88
C GLU A 82 24.52 -5.98 -0.24
N ALA A 83 24.36 -5.06 -1.19
CA ALA A 83 23.47 -5.24 -2.33
C ALA A 83 23.88 -6.44 -3.20
N ILE A 84 25.16 -6.61 -3.50
CA ILE A 84 25.68 -7.75 -4.29
C ILE A 84 25.46 -9.06 -3.53
N LYS A 85 25.69 -9.07 -2.21
CA LYS A 85 25.43 -10.22 -1.35
C LYS A 85 23.95 -10.62 -1.36
N ASN A 86 23.06 -9.64 -1.33
CA ASN A 86 21.60 -9.85 -1.33
C ASN A 86 21.01 -10.11 -2.72
N ALA A 87 21.79 -9.92 -3.78
CA ALA A 87 21.39 -10.20 -5.16
C ALA A 87 21.86 -11.58 -5.65
N GLN A 88 22.46 -12.40 -4.78
CA GLN A 88 22.83 -13.77 -5.12
C GLN A 88 21.58 -14.64 -5.23
N ASP A 89 21.60 -15.60 -6.16
CA ASP A 89 20.46 -16.48 -6.43
C ASP A 89 19.96 -17.20 -5.16
N GLU A 90 20.86 -17.73 -4.34
CA GLU A 90 20.51 -18.36 -3.05
C GLU A 90 19.79 -17.37 -2.09
N SER A 91 20.27 -16.13 -2.02
CA SER A 91 19.67 -15.10 -1.16
C SER A 91 18.32 -14.59 -1.70
N PHE A 92 18.14 -14.63 -3.02
CA PHE A 92 16.90 -14.24 -3.67
C PHE A 92 15.82 -15.32 -3.49
N ASP A 93 16.18 -16.59 -3.61
CA ASP A 93 15.29 -17.70 -3.31
C ASP A 93 14.89 -17.73 -1.83
N ASP A 94 15.84 -17.50 -0.91
CA ASP A 94 15.55 -17.32 0.51
C ASP A 94 14.58 -16.16 0.76
N PHE A 95 14.79 -15.03 0.10
CA PHE A 95 13.88 -13.89 0.18
C PHE A 95 12.47 -14.25 -0.33
N LYS A 96 12.37 -14.91 -1.48
CA LYS A 96 11.09 -15.35 -2.05
C LYS A 96 10.38 -16.33 -1.12
N GLN A 97 11.10 -17.29 -0.54
CA GLN A 97 10.57 -18.23 0.43
C GLN A 97 10.08 -17.50 1.68
N LYS A 98 10.86 -16.54 2.20
CA LYS A 98 10.48 -15.73 3.36
C LYS A 98 9.20 -14.94 3.12
N ILE A 99 9.08 -14.24 1.99
CA ILE A 99 7.85 -13.50 1.64
C ILE A 99 6.67 -14.45 1.46
N THR A 100 6.87 -15.59 0.78
CA THR A 100 5.83 -16.61 0.60
C THR A 100 5.35 -17.14 1.96
N GLN A 101 6.26 -17.40 2.89
CA GLN A 101 5.92 -17.88 4.23
C GLN A 101 5.19 -16.81 5.04
N GLN A 102 5.58 -15.54 4.92
CA GLN A 102 4.87 -14.44 5.56
C GLN A 102 3.43 -14.32 5.05
N ILE A 103 3.21 -14.44 3.74
CA ILE A 103 1.87 -14.44 3.15
C ILE A 103 1.06 -15.61 3.71
N LYS A 104 1.60 -16.84 3.67
CA LYS A 104 0.93 -18.03 4.20
C LYS A 104 0.55 -17.86 5.67
N ASN A 105 1.53 -17.53 6.52
CA ASN A 105 1.31 -17.32 7.95
C ASN A 105 0.23 -16.26 8.22
N TYR A 106 0.21 -15.18 7.43
CA TYR A 106 -0.81 -14.14 7.58
C TYR A 106 -2.22 -14.67 7.26
N TYR A 107 -2.36 -15.44 6.17
CA TYR A 107 -3.64 -16.09 5.84
C TYR A 107 -4.06 -17.10 6.91
N ASP A 108 -3.13 -17.91 7.43
CA ASP A 108 -3.42 -18.88 8.50
C ASP A 108 -3.93 -18.18 9.78
N ILE A 109 -3.30 -17.05 10.16
CA ILE A 109 -3.76 -16.24 11.29
C ILE A 109 -5.16 -15.70 11.04
N LYS A 110 -5.43 -15.14 9.86
CA LYS A 110 -6.75 -14.57 9.53
C LYS A 110 -7.83 -15.63 9.38
N GLU A 111 -7.50 -16.83 8.93
CA GLU A 111 -8.39 -17.99 8.95
C GLU A 111 -8.78 -18.34 10.39
N GLN A 112 -7.81 -18.50 11.29
CA GLN A 112 -8.07 -18.81 12.69
C GLN A 112 -8.92 -17.74 13.39
N GLU A 113 -8.61 -16.46 13.18
CA GLU A 113 -9.43 -15.34 13.66
C GLU A 113 -10.87 -15.44 13.16
N SER A 114 -11.07 -15.70 11.87
CA SER A 114 -12.40 -15.81 11.24
C SER A 114 -13.20 -17.01 11.79
N VAL A 115 -12.56 -18.17 11.93
CA VAL A 115 -13.18 -19.37 12.52
C VAL A 115 -13.59 -19.12 13.97
N ASN A 116 -12.74 -18.46 14.74
CA ASN A 116 -13.05 -18.14 16.13
C ASN A 116 -14.23 -17.17 16.24
N LEU A 117 -14.30 -16.15 15.38
CA LEU A 117 -15.44 -15.24 15.31
C LEU A 117 -16.74 -15.99 14.99
N LEU A 118 -16.73 -16.89 14.00
CA LEU A 118 -17.90 -17.71 13.66
C LEU A 118 -18.32 -18.64 14.80
N LYS A 119 -17.36 -19.23 15.54
CA LYS A 119 -17.65 -20.05 16.72
C LYS A 119 -18.32 -19.23 17.83
N GLN A 120 -17.85 -18.01 18.07
CA GLN A 120 -18.45 -17.10 19.06
C GLN A 120 -19.88 -16.72 18.67
N GLN A 121 -20.09 -16.35 17.40
CA GLN A 121 -21.42 -16.04 16.86
C GLN A 121 -22.37 -17.23 16.99
N LYS A 122 -21.93 -18.44 16.61
CA LYS A 122 -22.71 -19.66 16.81
C LYS A 122 -23.14 -19.85 18.26
N LYS A 123 -22.22 -19.64 19.21
CA LYS A 123 -22.51 -19.77 20.64
C LYS A 123 -23.57 -18.75 21.09
N GLN A 124 -23.45 -17.51 20.64
CA GLN A 124 -24.42 -16.45 20.98
C GLN A 124 -25.82 -16.80 20.46
N VAL A 125 -25.93 -17.20 19.19
CA VAL A 125 -27.22 -17.59 18.59
C VAL A 125 -27.85 -18.75 19.35
N LEU A 126 -27.08 -19.77 19.72
CA LEU A 126 -27.59 -20.88 20.52
C LEU A 126 -28.15 -20.41 21.87
N LEU A 127 -27.48 -19.49 22.56
CA LEU A 127 -27.96 -18.93 23.83
C LEU A 127 -29.26 -18.13 23.65
N GLU A 128 -29.39 -17.37 22.57
CA GLU A 128 -30.62 -16.64 22.25
C GLU A 128 -31.80 -17.60 22.00
N PHE A 129 -31.57 -18.69 21.26
CA PHE A 129 -32.60 -19.72 21.06
C PHE A 129 -32.93 -20.49 22.35
N GLU A 130 -31.97 -20.74 23.23
CA GLU A 130 -32.24 -21.33 24.55
C GLU A 130 -33.18 -20.44 25.38
N GLN A 131 -32.97 -19.12 25.37
CA GLN A 131 -33.87 -18.17 26.03
C GLN A 131 -35.28 -18.18 25.42
N ILE A 132 -35.37 -18.30 24.10
CA ILE A 132 -36.66 -18.47 23.39
C ILE A 132 -37.36 -19.76 23.86
N PHE A 133 -36.63 -20.88 24.00
CA PHE A 133 -37.21 -22.16 24.41
C PHE A 133 -37.69 -22.18 25.87
N GLN A 134 -37.10 -21.38 26.76
CA GLN A 134 -37.55 -21.28 28.16
C GLN A 134 -39.00 -20.76 28.29
N ILE A 135 -39.52 -20.09 27.26
CA ILE A 135 -40.89 -19.56 27.24
C ILE A 135 -41.91 -20.67 26.93
N ILE A 136 -41.49 -21.76 26.26
CA ILE A 136 -42.38 -22.84 25.85
C ILE A 136 -42.69 -23.75 27.05
N LYS A 137 -43.96 -23.85 27.40
CA LYS A 137 -44.42 -24.79 28.43
C LYS A 137 -44.58 -26.20 27.86
N PRO A 138 -44.21 -27.27 28.60
CA PRO A 138 -44.50 -28.65 28.21
C PRO A 138 -46.00 -28.88 28.03
N LEU A 139 -46.39 -29.53 26.93
CA LEU A 139 -47.78 -29.79 26.54
C LEU A 139 -48.39 -31.01 27.25
N ASN A 140 -48.06 -31.23 28.52
CA ASN A 140 -48.53 -32.40 29.26
C ASN A 140 -50.03 -32.33 29.60
N THR A 141 -50.64 -31.14 29.44
CA THR A 141 -52.04 -30.83 29.79
C THR A 141 -53.09 -31.65 29.03
N TYR A 142 -52.74 -32.21 27.86
CA TYR A 142 -53.64 -33.04 27.03
C TYR A 142 -53.16 -34.49 26.92
N SER A 143 -52.29 -34.93 27.84
CA SER A 143 -51.93 -36.35 27.90
C SER A 143 -53.14 -37.21 28.26
N LEU A 144 -53.27 -38.34 27.56
CA LEU A 144 -54.27 -39.36 27.85
C LEU A 144 -53.72 -40.47 28.76
N ASP A 145 -52.50 -40.35 29.27
CA ASP A 145 -51.84 -41.42 30.01
C ASP A 145 -52.61 -41.79 31.29
N LYS A 146 -53.11 -40.79 32.02
CA LYS A 146 -53.98 -40.99 33.19
C LYS A 146 -55.29 -41.73 32.84
N LEU A 147 -55.87 -41.44 31.67
CA LEU A 147 -57.07 -42.14 31.20
C LEU A 147 -56.76 -43.57 30.81
N LYS A 148 -55.67 -43.79 30.05
CA LYS A 148 -55.21 -45.13 29.64
C LYS A 148 -54.93 -46.01 30.85
N GLU A 149 -54.25 -45.46 31.86
CA GLU A 149 -53.98 -46.17 33.11
C GLU A 149 -55.26 -46.53 33.85
N SER A 150 -56.19 -45.58 33.98
CA SER A 150 -57.47 -45.81 34.66
C SER A 150 -58.34 -46.83 33.93
N LEU A 151 -58.36 -46.80 32.58
CA LEU A 151 -59.05 -47.81 31.77
C LEU A 151 -58.46 -49.20 32.00
N ASN A 152 -57.13 -49.32 32.02
CA ASN A 152 -56.46 -50.60 32.31
C ASN A 152 -56.79 -51.11 33.72
N GLN A 153 -56.81 -50.23 34.72
CA GLN A 153 -57.19 -50.60 36.09
C GLN A 153 -58.66 -51.06 36.17
N PHE A 154 -59.56 -50.40 35.42
CA PHE A 154 -60.97 -50.79 35.34
C PHE A 154 -61.15 -52.18 34.70
N PHE A 155 -60.48 -52.45 33.57
CA PHE A 155 -60.53 -53.78 32.93
C PHE A 155 -59.89 -54.89 33.75
N GLN A 156 -59.03 -54.54 34.70
CA GLN A 156 -58.45 -55.46 35.69
C GLN A 156 -59.29 -55.57 36.97
N GLU A 157 -60.49 -55.00 36.99
CA GLU A 157 -61.40 -54.96 38.15
C GLU A 157 -60.78 -54.31 39.41
N LYS A 158 -59.73 -53.49 39.25
CA LYS A 158 -59.05 -52.79 40.36
C LYS A 158 -59.77 -51.51 40.80
N ILE A 159 -60.56 -50.91 39.90
CA ILE A 159 -61.40 -49.75 40.17
C ILE A 159 -62.80 -49.98 39.59
N ASP A 160 -63.81 -49.30 40.12
CA ASP A 160 -65.18 -49.36 39.61
C ASP A 160 -65.46 -48.27 38.56
N ILE A 161 -66.68 -48.30 38.00
CA ILE A 161 -67.12 -47.34 36.98
C ILE A 161 -67.20 -45.90 37.53
N ASN A 162 -67.49 -45.73 38.82
CA ASN A 162 -67.58 -44.41 39.44
C ASN A 162 -66.20 -43.75 39.46
N LYS A 163 -65.16 -44.51 39.83
CA LYS A 163 -63.78 -44.01 39.83
C LYS A 163 -63.28 -43.66 38.43
N LEU A 164 -63.60 -44.47 37.43
CA LEU A 164 -63.27 -44.16 36.04
C LEU A 164 -64.00 -42.88 35.55
N TYR A 165 -65.26 -42.72 35.94
CA TYR A 165 -66.06 -41.53 35.62
C TYR A 165 -65.49 -40.27 36.25
N GLU A 166 -65.01 -40.33 37.50
CA GLU A 166 -64.32 -39.19 38.16
C GLU A 166 -63.07 -38.75 37.38
N VAL A 167 -62.23 -39.71 36.96
CA VAL A 167 -61.03 -39.42 36.16
C VAL A 167 -61.41 -38.78 34.82
N GLN A 168 -62.43 -39.30 34.14
CA GLN A 168 -62.93 -38.73 32.90
C GLN A 168 -63.45 -37.30 33.09
N LEU A 169 -64.20 -37.03 34.17
CA LEU A 169 -64.70 -35.70 34.47
C LEU A 169 -63.58 -34.70 34.76
N GLU A 170 -62.54 -35.12 35.47
CA GLU A 170 -61.36 -34.31 35.74
C GLU A 170 -60.64 -33.92 34.44
N LEU A 171 -60.38 -34.89 33.57
CA LEU A 171 -59.77 -34.67 32.25
C LEU A 171 -60.65 -33.80 31.35
N LYS A 172 -61.96 -34.04 31.33
CA LYS A 172 -62.92 -33.21 30.57
C LYS A 172 -62.85 -31.75 31.01
N LYS A 173 -62.84 -31.48 32.32
CA LYS A 173 -62.69 -30.12 32.84
C LYS A 173 -61.34 -29.53 32.41
N GLN A 174 -60.25 -30.27 32.58
CA GLN A 174 -58.91 -29.83 32.14
C GLN A 174 -58.86 -29.48 30.64
N PHE A 175 -59.44 -30.29 29.76
CA PHE A 175 -59.44 -30.04 28.32
C PHE A 175 -60.38 -28.90 27.90
N GLN A 176 -61.43 -28.63 28.69
CA GLN A 176 -62.41 -27.57 28.40
C GLN A 176 -62.05 -26.22 29.02
N TYR A 177 -61.11 -26.16 29.96
CA TYR A 177 -60.65 -24.88 30.51
C TYR A 177 -59.98 -24.04 29.42
N GLN A 178 -60.56 -22.86 29.14
CA GLN A 178 -60.11 -21.94 28.10
C GLN A 178 -58.61 -21.59 28.22
N VAL A 179 -58.09 -21.49 29.44
CA VAL A 179 -56.67 -21.24 29.71
C VAL A 179 -55.79 -22.32 29.07
N ASN A 180 -56.17 -23.60 29.19
CA ASN A 180 -55.39 -24.71 28.64
C ASN A 180 -55.45 -24.76 27.12
N ILE A 181 -56.60 -24.43 26.53
CA ILE A 181 -56.76 -24.30 25.07
C ILE A 181 -55.87 -23.15 24.55
N ASN A 182 -55.91 -22.00 25.22
CA ASN A 182 -55.11 -20.84 24.85
C ASN A 182 -53.60 -21.10 24.96
N ASP A 183 -53.15 -21.76 26.04
CA ASP A 183 -51.74 -22.12 26.22
C ASP A 183 -51.22 -23.03 25.08
N ILE A 184 -52.02 -24.00 24.62
CA ILE A 184 -51.66 -24.84 23.46
C ILE A 184 -51.56 -24.04 22.17
N LEU A 185 -52.56 -23.22 21.88
CA LEU A 185 -52.60 -22.44 20.65
C LEU A 185 -51.43 -21.44 20.62
N GLN A 186 -51.14 -20.80 21.75
CA GLN A 186 -49.98 -19.91 21.90
C GLN A 186 -48.66 -20.64 21.70
N ASN A 187 -48.49 -21.84 22.29
CA ASN A 187 -47.29 -22.66 22.07
C ASN A 187 -47.10 -23.02 20.59
N ASN A 188 -48.16 -23.38 19.87
CA ASN A 188 -48.09 -23.70 18.44
C ASN A 188 -47.70 -22.45 17.61
N GLU A 189 -48.33 -21.31 17.87
CA GLU A 189 -47.94 -20.04 17.23
C GLU A 189 -46.49 -19.68 17.51
N PHE A 190 -46.04 -19.88 18.74
CA PHE A 190 -44.66 -19.63 19.14
C PHE A 190 -43.69 -20.53 18.37
N GLN A 191 -43.95 -21.84 18.29
CA GLN A 191 -43.12 -22.77 17.50
C GLN A 191 -43.02 -22.35 16.03
N LYS A 192 -44.14 -21.95 15.41
CA LYS A 192 -44.14 -21.44 14.02
C LYS A 192 -43.28 -20.19 13.88
N LYS A 193 -43.41 -19.23 14.80
CA LYS A 193 -42.60 -18.00 14.81
C LYS A 193 -41.12 -18.32 15.01
N THR A 194 -40.76 -19.23 15.91
CA THR A 194 -39.37 -19.65 16.13
C THR A 194 -38.78 -20.32 14.88
N GLN A 195 -39.56 -21.16 14.19
CA GLN A 195 -39.12 -21.75 12.91
C GLN A 195 -38.90 -20.70 11.82
N GLN A 196 -39.77 -19.68 11.74
CA GLN A 196 -39.60 -18.57 10.80
C GLN A 196 -38.36 -17.73 11.15
N GLN A 197 -38.12 -17.47 12.42
CA GLN A 197 -36.91 -16.78 12.89
C GLN A 197 -35.64 -17.56 12.53
N LEU A 198 -35.63 -18.89 12.71
CA LEU A 198 -34.49 -19.72 12.30
C LEU A 198 -34.23 -19.62 10.79
N LYS A 199 -35.27 -19.70 9.96
CA LYS A 199 -35.13 -19.55 8.50
C LYS A 199 -34.61 -18.17 8.12
N SER A 200 -35.15 -17.11 8.73
CA SER A 200 -34.68 -15.74 8.51
C SER A 200 -33.21 -15.58 8.92
N PHE A 201 -32.81 -16.16 10.04
CA PHE A 201 -31.41 -16.15 10.48
C PHE A 201 -30.49 -16.86 9.49
N GLN A 202 -30.89 -18.05 8.99
CA GLN A 202 -30.13 -18.78 7.98
C GLN A 202 -29.93 -17.95 6.71
N GLN A 203 -30.99 -17.34 6.20
CA GLN A 203 -30.90 -16.49 5.01
C GLN A 203 -29.97 -15.29 5.24
N GLN A 204 -30.08 -14.62 6.38
CA GLN A 204 -29.19 -13.50 6.72
C GLN A 204 -27.73 -13.95 6.78
N LEU A 205 -27.45 -15.12 7.36
CA LEU A 205 -26.10 -15.66 7.41
C LEU A 205 -25.54 -15.95 6.02
N ASP A 206 -26.33 -16.54 5.13
CA ASP A 206 -25.94 -16.82 3.74
C ASP A 206 -25.62 -15.52 2.98
N GLU A 207 -26.46 -14.49 3.11
CA GLU A 207 -26.24 -13.17 2.49
C GLU A 207 -24.94 -12.52 2.98
N GLN A 208 -24.64 -12.63 4.28
CA GLN A 208 -23.39 -12.10 4.86
C GLN A 208 -22.16 -12.86 4.34
N ILE A 209 -22.24 -14.18 4.20
CA ILE A 209 -21.15 -15.00 3.64
C ILE A 209 -20.90 -14.63 2.18
N GLU A 210 -21.94 -14.48 1.36
CA GLU A 210 -21.79 -14.07 -0.03
C GLU A 210 -21.17 -12.67 -0.16
N SER A 211 -21.60 -11.73 0.68
CA SER A 211 -21.05 -10.37 0.72
C SER A 211 -19.55 -10.40 1.06
N PHE A 212 -19.17 -11.18 2.07
CA PHE A 212 -17.78 -11.37 2.46
C PHE A 212 -16.93 -11.96 1.32
N GLN A 213 -17.43 -13.00 0.64
CA GLN A 213 -16.75 -13.61 -0.51
C GLN A 213 -16.50 -12.61 -1.65
N LYS A 214 -17.44 -11.68 -1.91
CA LYS A 214 -17.27 -10.63 -2.92
C LYS A 214 -16.22 -9.60 -2.51
N GLN A 215 -16.10 -9.32 -1.22
CA GLN A 215 -15.22 -8.27 -0.68
C GLN A 215 -13.76 -8.72 -0.46
N ILE A 216 -13.50 -10.01 -0.22
CA ILE A 216 -12.16 -10.50 0.14
C ILE A 216 -11.15 -10.52 -1.04
N LYS A 217 -11.54 -10.12 -2.25
CA LYS A 217 -10.64 -10.10 -3.41
C LYS A 217 -9.54 -9.05 -3.23
N ILE A 218 -8.34 -9.50 -2.88
CA ILE A 218 -7.13 -8.66 -2.78
C ILE A 218 -6.41 -8.69 -4.13
N GLU A 219 -6.37 -7.54 -4.82
CA GLU A 219 -5.56 -7.37 -6.02
C GLU A 219 -4.14 -6.92 -5.63
N ILE A 220 -3.14 -7.78 -5.89
CA ILE A 220 -1.74 -7.36 -5.86
C ILE A 220 -1.48 -6.60 -7.15
N LYS A 221 -1.51 -5.28 -7.07
CA LYS A 221 -1.23 -4.46 -8.25
C LYS A 221 0.26 -4.15 -8.31
N GLN A 222 0.91 -4.62 -9.37
CA GLN A 222 2.31 -4.30 -9.64
C GLN A 222 2.40 -2.83 -10.09
N SER A 223 3.16 -2.03 -9.37
CA SER A 223 3.47 -0.66 -9.79
C SER A 223 4.48 -0.69 -10.92
N HIS A 224 4.13 -0.11 -12.06
CA HIS A 224 5.02 0.00 -13.21
C HIS A 224 5.65 1.39 -13.20
N LYS A 225 6.98 1.48 -13.31
CA LYS A 225 7.64 2.77 -13.53
C LYS A 225 7.15 3.34 -14.86
N ILE A 226 6.73 4.60 -14.85
CA ILE A 226 6.32 5.32 -16.05
C ILE A 226 7.33 6.41 -16.37
N ASN A 227 7.50 6.68 -17.66
CA ASN A 227 8.23 7.85 -18.11
C ASN A 227 7.27 9.05 -18.15
N LEU A 228 7.25 9.84 -17.08
CA LEU A 228 6.45 11.06 -17.00
C LEU A 228 7.21 12.21 -17.64
N ILE A 229 6.91 12.48 -18.91
CA ILE A 229 7.59 13.50 -19.72
C ILE A 229 6.82 14.80 -19.61
N PHE A 230 7.51 15.89 -19.31
CA PHE A 230 6.92 17.23 -19.32
C PHE A 230 7.20 17.98 -20.61
N ASN A 231 6.24 18.81 -21.01
CA ASN A 231 6.31 19.72 -22.13
C ASN A 231 6.04 21.15 -21.64
N LYS A 232 6.58 22.15 -22.34
CA LYS A 232 6.37 23.55 -22.00
C LYS A 232 5.02 24.01 -22.56
N SER A 233 4.27 24.79 -21.78
CA SER A 233 3.08 25.48 -22.25
C SER A 233 3.45 26.58 -23.25
N ASP A 234 2.57 26.81 -24.23
CA ASP A 234 2.66 27.89 -25.22
C ASP A 234 1.92 29.17 -24.79
N ILE A 235 1.44 29.25 -23.55
CA ILE A 235 0.66 30.40 -23.06
C ILE A 235 1.40 31.74 -23.22
N ASP A 236 2.71 31.75 -23.00
CA ASP A 236 3.58 32.91 -23.16
C ASP A 236 4.96 32.47 -23.71
N LEU A 237 5.31 32.94 -24.91
CA LEU A 237 6.54 32.59 -25.59
C LEU A 237 7.80 33.11 -24.89
N ALA A 238 7.75 34.29 -24.25
CA ALA A 238 8.87 34.86 -23.53
C ALA A 238 9.19 34.00 -22.30
N VAL A 239 8.15 33.61 -21.56
CA VAL A 239 8.26 32.74 -20.39
C VAL A 239 8.69 31.32 -20.77
N LYS A 240 8.18 30.78 -21.88
CA LYS A 240 8.54 29.44 -22.39
C LYS A 240 10.05 29.27 -22.57
N ARG A 241 10.78 30.32 -22.94
CA ARG A 241 12.25 30.29 -23.11
C ARG A 241 13.00 30.16 -21.79
N GLU A 242 12.38 30.48 -20.66
CA GLU A 242 12.98 30.37 -19.32
C GLU A 242 12.82 29.01 -18.68
N ILE A 243 11.92 28.18 -19.20
CA ILE A 243 11.72 26.81 -18.72
C ILE A 243 12.73 25.92 -19.43
N ASN A 244 13.59 25.23 -18.69
CA ASN A 244 14.51 24.23 -19.21
C ASN A 244 14.11 22.86 -18.71
N LEU A 245 13.96 21.93 -19.65
CA LEU A 245 13.59 20.54 -19.40
C LEU A 245 14.80 19.68 -19.71
N SER A 246 15.22 18.86 -18.76
CA SER A 246 16.31 17.90 -18.93
C SER A 246 15.97 16.60 -18.20
N THR A 247 16.76 15.55 -18.39
CA THR A 247 16.67 14.31 -17.60
C THR A 247 17.95 14.11 -16.79
N ASP A 248 17.86 13.43 -15.66
CA ASP A 248 19.04 12.94 -14.93
C ASP A 248 19.50 11.57 -15.46
N GLU A 249 20.50 10.98 -14.81
CA GLU A 249 21.08 9.67 -15.15
C GLU A 249 20.04 8.54 -15.07
N ASP A 250 19.07 8.66 -14.16
CA ASP A 250 17.98 7.71 -13.97
C ASP A 250 16.79 7.96 -14.92
N LYS A 251 16.96 8.86 -15.90
CA LYS A 251 15.97 9.33 -16.87
C LYS A 251 14.77 10.02 -16.22
N ASN A 252 14.89 10.51 -14.99
CA ASN A 252 13.82 11.26 -14.36
C ASN A 252 13.85 12.72 -14.84
N GLN A 253 12.66 13.32 -14.97
CA GLN A 253 12.54 14.67 -15.50
C GLN A 253 12.97 15.73 -14.48
N ILE A 254 13.81 16.66 -14.92
CA ILE A 254 14.16 17.89 -14.21
C ILE A 254 13.54 19.08 -14.96
N ILE A 255 12.84 19.94 -14.22
CA ILE A 255 12.28 21.20 -14.71
C ILE A 255 12.99 22.35 -13.99
N LYS A 256 13.70 23.19 -14.74
CA LYS A 256 14.37 24.39 -14.21
C LYS A 256 13.66 25.63 -14.73
N TYR A 257 13.36 26.57 -13.84
CA TYR A 257 12.73 27.83 -14.16
C TYR A 257 13.74 28.97 -14.01
N GLY A 258 13.91 29.75 -15.09
CA GLY A 258 14.70 30.98 -15.10
C GLY A 258 14.13 32.08 -14.20
N ASP A 259 14.92 33.13 -14.00
CA ASP A 259 14.69 34.24 -13.09
C ASP A 259 14.60 35.59 -13.82
N LYS A 260 14.44 35.59 -15.15
CA LYS A 260 14.38 36.83 -15.95
C LYS A 260 12.99 37.46 -15.90
N THR A 261 11.95 36.64 -15.92
CA THR A 261 10.55 37.06 -15.70
C THR A 261 10.13 36.69 -14.28
N ILE A 262 9.89 37.71 -13.45
CA ILE A 262 9.24 37.57 -12.14
C ILE A 262 7.76 37.93 -12.28
N GLU A 263 6.94 37.47 -11.34
CA GLU A 263 5.49 37.71 -11.27
C GLU A 263 4.71 37.26 -12.53
N THR A 264 5.33 36.41 -13.35
CA THR A 264 4.75 35.85 -14.56
C THR A 264 4.65 34.33 -14.44
N PHE A 265 3.56 33.76 -14.97
CA PHE A 265 3.25 32.35 -14.83
C PHE A 265 4.06 31.48 -15.78
N LYS A 266 4.85 30.55 -15.22
CA LYS A 266 5.60 29.55 -15.97
C LYS A 266 4.89 28.21 -15.84
N GLN A 267 4.54 27.59 -16.96
CA GLN A 267 3.70 26.40 -16.98
C GLN A 267 4.32 25.27 -17.80
N VAL A 268 4.21 24.06 -17.26
CA VAL A 268 4.50 22.82 -17.98
C VAL A 268 3.35 21.84 -17.78
N TYR A 269 3.26 20.84 -18.65
CA TYR A 269 2.28 19.76 -18.57
C TYR A 269 2.92 18.43 -18.92
N SER A 270 2.46 17.35 -18.31
CA SER A 270 2.90 16.00 -18.61
C SER A 270 2.36 15.50 -19.95
N ASN A 271 2.87 14.37 -20.43
CA ASN A 271 2.15 13.52 -21.37
C ASN A 271 0.79 13.05 -20.80
N ASN A 272 -0.06 12.54 -21.68
CA ASN A 272 -1.39 12.05 -21.32
C ASN A 272 -1.32 10.93 -20.26
N LEU A 273 -2.20 11.03 -19.28
CA LEU A 273 -2.43 10.04 -18.24
C LEU A 273 -3.71 9.27 -18.54
N ASP A 274 -3.67 7.95 -18.32
CA ASP A 274 -4.79 7.04 -18.42
C ASP A 274 -5.70 7.22 -17.19
N LYS A 275 -6.96 7.60 -17.43
CA LYS A 275 -7.95 7.88 -16.39
C LYS A 275 -8.30 6.66 -15.52
N ASN A 276 -7.99 5.45 -15.97
CA ASN A 276 -8.26 4.20 -15.25
C ASN A 276 -7.12 3.76 -14.33
N LYS A 277 -5.99 4.46 -14.34
CA LYS A 277 -4.81 4.12 -13.53
C LYS A 277 -4.69 5.00 -12.29
N THR A 278 -3.95 4.50 -11.31
CA THR A 278 -3.50 5.29 -10.16
C THR A 278 -2.04 5.66 -10.36
N TYR A 279 -1.73 6.95 -10.36
CA TYR A 279 -0.36 7.45 -10.48
C TYR A 279 0.18 7.85 -9.12
N ASN A 280 1.45 7.51 -8.87
CA ASN A 280 2.22 8.00 -7.74
C ASN A 280 3.49 8.68 -8.25
N ILE A 281 3.57 9.98 -8.06
CA ILE A 281 4.68 10.82 -8.53
C ILE A 281 5.43 11.35 -7.31
N LYS A 282 6.72 11.04 -7.22
CA LYS A 282 7.63 11.57 -6.20
C LYS A 282 8.46 12.70 -6.78
N LEU A 283 8.57 13.81 -6.07
CA LEU A 283 9.39 14.93 -6.52
C LEU A 283 10.06 15.67 -5.37
N LYS A 284 11.15 16.37 -5.70
CA LYS A 284 11.84 17.35 -4.85
C LYS A 284 11.77 18.73 -5.47
N ILE A 285 11.69 19.74 -4.62
CA ILE A 285 11.61 21.14 -5.01
C ILE A 285 12.82 21.88 -4.44
N LYS A 286 13.40 22.76 -5.25
CA LYS A 286 14.36 23.78 -4.84
C LYS A 286 13.81 25.15 -5.26
N ILE A 287 13.44 25.96 -4.29
CA ILE A 287 13.02 27.36 -4.46
C ILE A 287 13.89 28.32 -3.63
N ASN A 288 15.05 27.84 -3.15
CA ASN A 288 16.07 28.62 -2.42
C ASN A 288 15.49 29.29 -1.16
N ARG A 289 14.63 28.56 -0.44
CA ARG A 289 13.90 28.98 0.78
C ARG A 289 12.94 30.17 0.59
N GLU A 290 12.72 30.63 -0.63
CA GLU A 290 11.72 31.65 -0.94
C GLU A 290 10.32 31.03 -1.06
N ILE A 291 9.76 30.56 0.07
CA ILE A 291 8.43 29.92 0.14
C ILE A 291 7.26 30.85 -0.24
N ARG A 292 7.52 32.14 -0.45
CA ARG A 292 6.55 33.14 -0.92
C ARG A 292 6.41 33.16 -2.45
N GLN A 293 6.68 32.03 -3.10
CA GLN A 293 6.36 31.82 -4.51
C GLN A 293 4.98 31.16 -4.65
N HIS A 294 4.37 31.31 -5.81
CA HIS A 294 3.15 30.57 -6.13
C HIS A 294 3.54 29.26 -6.82
N LEU A 295 3.35 28.12 -6.19
CA LEU A 295 3.52 26.81 -6.83
C LEU A 295 2.23 26.01 -6.73
N ARG A 296 1.74 25.57 -7.88
CA ARG A 296 0.48 24.84 -8.01
C ARG A 296 0.67 23.63 -8.91
N PHE A 297 0.02 22.55 -8.52
CA PHE A 297 -0.17 21.36 -9.33
C PHE A 297 -1.63 21.28 -9.76
N ALA A 298 -1.88 20.94 -11.02
CA ALA A 298 -3.23 20.90 -11.58
C ALA A 298 -3.48 19.63 -12.40
N LEU A 299 -4.73 19.19 -12.43
CA LEU A 299 -5.24 18.18 -13.34
C LEU A 299 -6.20 18.87 -14.30
N LEU A 300 -5.90 18.78 -15.59
CA LEU A 300 -6.61 19.51 -16.63
C LEU A 300 -6.77 18.66 -17.89
N ASP A 301 -7.66 19.11 -18.75
CA ASP A 301 -7.84 18.58 -20.10
C ASP A 301 -6.66 19.00 -20.99
N PHE A 302 -6.15 18.07 -21.81
CA PHE A 302 -5.08 18.36 -22.78
C PHE A 302 -5.41 19.53 -23.71
N LYS A 303 -6.70 19.78 -24.02
CA LYS A 303 -7.11 20.93 -24.83
C LYS A 303 -6.82 22.28 -24.13
N ASN A 304 -6.76 22.29 -22.79
CA ASN A 304 -6.49 23.45 -21.95
C ASN A 304 -5.00 23.60 -21.58
N ARG A 305 -4.10 22.74 -22.08
CA ARG A 305 -2.66 22.71 -21.71
C ARG A 305 -1.90 24.03 -21.89
N ASN A 306 -2.41 24.91 -22.76
CA ASN A 306 -1.84 26.22 -23.07
C ASN A 306 -2.68 27.38 -22.51
N GLN A 307 -3.62 27.11 -21.59
CA GLN A 307 -4.44 28.11 -20.89
C GLN A 307 -4.00 28.26 -19.43
N ASP A 308 -4.48 29.29 -18.74
CA ASP A 308 -4.22 29.45 -17.30
C ASP A 308 -4.92 28.35 -16.48
N TYR A 309 -4.15 27.66 -15.63
CA TYR A 309 -4.62 26.58 -14.76
C TYR A 309 -5.42 27.07 -13.54
N GLN A 310 -5.85 28.34 -13.50
CA GLN A 310 -6.65 28.92 -12.42
C GLN A 310 -8.02 28.30 -12.19
N LYS A 311 -8.63 27.70 -13.20
CA LYS A 311 -9.99 27.11 -13.10
C LYS A 311 -9.99 25.58 -12.97
N GLU A 312 -8.82 24.98 -13.07
CA GLU A 312 -8.60 23.53 -13.10
C GLU A 312 -8.53 22.93 -11.71
N ASN A 313 -8.77 21.62 -11.60
CA ASN A 313 -8.62 20.85 -10.36
C ASN A 313 -7.18 21.01 -9.85
N ALA A 314 -6.96 21.70 -8.73
CA ALA A 314 -5.60 22.08 -8.36
C ALA A 314 -5.32 22.01 -6.86
N ILE A 315 -4.05 21.79 -6.54
CA ILE A 315 -3.50 21.93 -5.19
C ILE A 315 -2.38 22.98 -5.26
N ILE A 316 -2.55 24.04 -4.46
CA ILE A 316 -1.55 25.09 -4.26
C ILE A 316 -0.66 24.64 -3.12
N LEU A 317 0.60 24.36 -3.43
CA LEU A 317 1.60 23.93 -2.47
C LEU A 317 2.21 25.13 -1.74
N PHE A 318 2.55 26.17 -2.50
CA PHE A 318 3.07 27.43 -1.98
C PHE A 318 2.22 28.58 -2.51
N HIS A 319 1.78 29.45 -1.61
CA HIS A 319 1.13 30.72 -1.91
C HIS A 319 1.96 31.85 -1.31
N PRO A 320 2.03 33.06 -1.92
CA PRO A 320 2.74 34.20 -1.34
C PRO A 320 2.34 34.55 0.10
N GLU A 321 1.08 34.27 0.48
CA GLU A 321 0.54 34.46 1.84
C GLU A 321 0.85 33.29 2.80
N GLY A 322 1.61 32.29 2.35
CA GLY A 322 2.10 31.19 3.19
C GLY A 322 1.11 30.06 3.45
N TYR A 323 -0.07 30.07 2.82
CA TYR A 323 -1.03 28.96 2.90
C TYR A 323 -0.86 27.94 1.75
N CYS A 324 -1.38 26.75 1.98
CA CYS A 324 -1.56 25.71 0.98
C CYS A 324 -3.04 25.29 0.98
N LYS A 325 -3.61 25.00 -0.19
CA LYS A 325 -5.04 24.67 -0.32
C LYS A 325 -5.33 23.87 -1.59
N ALA A 326 -6.40 23.08 -1.56
CA ALA A 326 -7.04 22.53 -2.74
C ALA A 326 -8.12 23.49 -3.26
N ILE A 327 -8.25 23.62 -4.58
CA ILE A 327 -9.26 24.45 -5.24
C ILE A 327 -9.88 23.72 -6.41
N ASN A 328 -11.08 24.17 -6.80
CA ASN A 328 -11.76 23.81 -8.04
C ASN A 328 -12.13 22.33 -8.22
N GLY A 329 -11.93 21.47 -7.22
CA GLY A 329 -12.57 20.16 -7.15
C GLY A 329 -13.92 20.21 -6.45
N LEU A 330 -14.50 19.05 -6.21
CA LEU A 330 -15.79 18.88 -5.53
C LEU A 330 -15.68 19.15 -4.02
N SER A 331 -14.57 18.74 -3.42
CA SER A 331 -14.28 18.92 -2.00
C SER A 331 -12.77 18.99 -1.75
N ALA A 332 -12.39 19.49 -0.59
CA ALA A 332 -11.01 19.64 -0.16
C ALA A 332 -10.84 19.15 1.27
N ASP A 333 -9.75 18.43 1.55
CA ASP A 333 -9.36 18.04 2.89
C ASP A 333 -7.89 18.44 3.14
N PHE A 334 -7.60 18.85 4.37
CA PHE A 334 -6.29 19.31 4.80
C PHE A 334 -5.99 18.80 6.21
N GLN A 335 -4.83 18.15 6.37
CA GLN A 335 -4.40 17.61 7.65
C GLN A 335 -2.92 17.95 7.90
N GLY A 336 -2.60 18.29 9.15
CA GLY A 336 -1.23 18.52 9.61
C GLY A 336 -0.74 19.97 9.48
N LEU A 337 0.59 20.12 9.36
CA LEU A 337 1.29 21.40 9.25
C LEU A 337 1.20 21.96 7.81
N LYS A 338 1.39 23.26 7.65
CA LYS A 338 1.57 23.87 6.33
C LYS A 338 2.99 23.60 5.83
N PHE A 339 3.16 23.38 4.53
CA PHE A 339 4.50 23.17 3.95
C PHE A 339 5.46 24.34 4.23
N SER A 340 4.96 25.58 4.31
CA SER A 340 5.73 26.77 4.68
C SER A 340 6.42 26.68 6.06
N GLN A 341 5.98 25.77 6.94
CA GLN A 341 6.50 25.65 8.30
C GLN A 341 7.70 24.69 8.42
N PHE A 342 7.87 23.76 7.47
CA PHE A 342 8.89 22.72 7.59
C PHE A 342 9.59 22.36 6.26
N PHE A 343 9.21 22.99 5.15
CA PHE A 343 9.82 22.71 3.84
C PHE A 343 11.32 23.02 3.83
N GLU A 344 12.10 22.08 3.31
CA GLU A 344 13.53 22.23 3.08
C GLU A 344 13.90 21.87 1.64
N ASP A 345 14.61 22.79 0.98
CA ASP A 345 15.05 22.64 -0.41
C ASP A 345 15.84 21.35 -0.65
N ASN A 346 15.45 20.59 -1.68
CA ASN A 346 16.06 19.31 -2.05
C ASN A 346 16.08 18.23 -0.94
N GLN A 347 15.46 18.48 0.21
CA GLN A 347 15.35 17.51 1.29
C GLN A 347 13.93 16.95 1.35
N THR A 348 12.91 17.82 1.37
CA THR A 348 11.52 17.40 1.41
C THR A 348 11.12 16.68 0.11
N VAL A 349 10.67 15.43 0.24
CA VAL A 349 10.12 14.63 -0.85
C VAL A 349 8.60 14.67 -0.80
N PHE A 350 8.00 15.18 -1.88
CA PHE A 350 6.56 15.26 -2.07
C PHE A 350 6.09 14.03 -2.84
N ASN A 351 5.01 13.41 -2.36
CA ASN A 351 4.30 12.33 -3.01
C ASN A 351 2.98 12.89 -3.53
N ILE A 352 2.70 12.67 -4.81
CA ILE A 352 1.49 13.11 -5.48
C ILE A 352 0.73 11.88 -5.96
N ILE A 353 -0.51 11.71 -5.50
CA ILE A 353 -1.39 10.62 -5.91
C ILE A 353 -2.47 11.16 -6.82
N ILE A 354 -2.63 10.54 -7.99
CA ILE A 354 -3.70 10.86 -8.94
C ILE A 354 -4.43 9.57 -9.27
N ASN A 355 -5.69 9.46 -8.87
CA ASN A 355 -6.61 8.44 -9.36
C ASN A 355 -7.88 9.12 -9.86
N PHE A 356 -7.98 9.26 -11.18
CA PHE A 356 -9.11 9.96 -11.78
C PHE A 356 -10.42 9.20 -11.57
N SER A 357 -10.43 7.88 -11.74
CA SER A 357 -11.63 7.04 -11.53
C SER A 357 -12.22 7.14 -10.12
N LYS A 358 -11.36 7.27 -9.09
CA LYS A 358 -11.75 7.43 -7.68
C LYS A 358 -11.88 8.90 -7.25
N LYS A 359 -11.81 9.84 -8.19
CA LYS A 359 -11.82 11.29 -7.94
C LYS A 359 -10.77 11.75 -6.93
N GLN A 360 -9.58 11.16 -6.94
CA GLN A 360 -8.55 11.37 -5.94
C GLN A 360 -7.37 12.16 -6.51
N PHE A 361 -7.09 13.33 -5.95
CA PHE A 361 -5.86 14.09 -6.19
C PHE A 361 -5.26 14.54 -4.87
N GLU A 362 -4.07 14.05 -4.51
CA GLU A 362 -3.49 14.23 -3.18
C GLU A 362 -2.03 14.63 -3.27
N ILE A 363 -1.57 15.43 -2.30
CA ILE A 363 -0.15 15.75 -2.10
C ILE A 363 0.19 15.66 -0.62
N PHE A 364 1.27 14.95 -0.29
CA PHE A 364 1.82 14.84 1.06
C PHE A 364 3.34 14.68 1.04
N ASP A 365 4.02 15.08 2.12
CA ASP A 365 5.45 14.76 2.28
C ASP A 365 5.65 13.32 2.78
N SER A 366 6.87 12.81 2.63
CA SER A 366 7.19 11.41 2.99
C SER A 366 7.06 11.10 4.49
N GLU A 367 7.11 12.11 5.36
CA GLU A 367 6.88 11.97 6.80
C GLU A 367 5.42 12.24 7.18
N LYS A 368 4.56 12.55 6.20
CA LYS A 368 3.14 12.92 6.36
C LYS A 368 2.89 14.04 7.37
N LYS A 369 3.83 14.98 7.48
CA LYS A 369 3.65 16.21 8.28
C LYS A 369 2.55 17.11 7.70
N CYS A 370 2.35 17.07 6.39
CA CYS A 370 1.26 17.74 5.69
C CYS A 370 0.58 16.77 4.71
N TYR A 371 -0.74 16.84 4.65
CA TYR A 371 -1.55 16.12 3.68
C TYR A 371 -2.65 17.05 3.13
N ILE A 372 -2.72 17.13 1.80
CA ILE A 372 -3.73 17.92 1.09
C ILE A 372 -4.42 17.01 0.09
N LYS A 373 -5.75 16.97 0.13
CA LYS A 373 -6.59 16.24 -0.82
C LYS A 373 -7.53 17.18 -1.54
N ASN A 374 -7.70 16.93 -2.83
CA ASN A 374 -8.69 17.54 -3.69
C ASN A 374 -9.52 16.42 -4.33
N GLU A 375 -10.84 16.44 -4.11
CA GLU A 375 -11.74 15.52 -4.79
C GLU A 375 -11.97 16.02 -6.22
N ILE A 376 -11.52 15.25 -7.22
CA ILE A 376 -11.50 15.69 -8.61
C ILE A 376 -12.92 15.90 -9.13
N ASP A 377 -13.19 17.12 -9.61
CA ASP A 377 -14.30 17.41 -10.49
C ASP A 377 -13.96 16.92 -11.91
N GLN A 378 -14.40 15.71 -12.22
CA GLN A 378 -14.14 15.05 -13.50
C GLN A 378 -14.76 15.78 -14.70
N ALA A 379 -15.81 16.60 -14.48
CA ALA A 379 -16.49 17.33 -15.56
C ALA A 379 -15.58 18.40 -16.19
N LYS A 380 -14.56 18.87 -15.46
CA LYS A 380 -13.56 19.82 -15.96
C LYS A 380 -12.53 19.18 -16.90
N VAL A 381 -12.40 17.86 -16.88
CA VAL A 381 -11.44 17.10 -17.70
C VAL A 381 -12.18 16.09 -18.58
N PRO A 382 -13.02 16.53 -19.54
CA PRO A 382 -13.81 15.61 -20.36
C PRO A 382 -12.94 14.75 -21.30
N GLY A 383 -11.85 15.31 -21.84
CA GLY A 383 -10.95 14.69 -22.80
C GLY A 383 -9.76 13.97 -22.17
N GLN A 384 -8.56 14.20 -22.70
CA GLN A 384 -7.34 13.55 -22.23
C GLN A 384 -6.85 14.21 -20.94
N LEU A 385 -6.57 13.40 -19.91
CA LEU A 385 -6.05 13.87 -18.63
C LEU A 385 -4.56 14.17 -18.74
N ILE A 386 -4.13 15.34 -18.26
CA ILE A 386 -2.72 15.68 -18.09
C ILE A 386 -2.47 16.26 -16.69
N PHE A 387 -1.22 16.14 -16.24
CA PHE A 387 -0.74 16.73 -15.00
C PHE A 387 0.06 18.01 -15.29
N GLY A 388 -0.45 19.14 -14.82
CA GLY A 388 0.14 20.47 -15.00
C GLY A 388 0.93 20.92 -13.78
N VAL A 389 2.05 21.59 -14.02
CA VAL A 389 2.76 22.36 -12.99
C VAL A 389 2.77 23.83 -13.38
N TYR A 390 2.42 24.66 -12.43
CA TYR A 390 2.33 26.11 -12.56
C TYR A 390 3.19 26.76 -11.47
N ILE A 391 4.08 27.67 -11.86
CA ILE A 391 4.89 28.45 -10.92
C ILE A 391 4.87 29.94 -11.26
N CYS A 392 4.75 30.79 -10.24
CA CYS A 392 4.96 32.23 -10.31
C CYS A 392 6.07 32.60 -9.32
N GLN A 393 7.22 33.02 -9.84
CA GLN A 393 8.37 33.43 -9.04
C GLN A 393 8.25 34.91 -8.68
N THR A 394 8.22 35.23 -7.39
CA THR A 394 8.25 36.61 -6.86
C THR A 394 9.68 37.11 -6.63
N TYR A 395 10.68 36.24 -6.70
CA TYR A 395 12.08 36.54 -6.45
C TYR A 395 12.97 36.16 -7.63
N LYS A 396 14.09 36.88 -7.80
CA LYS A 396 15.11 36.64 -8.84
C LYS A 396 16.03 35.46 -8.47
N GLN A 397 15.42 34.31 -8.21
CA GLN A 397 16.14 33.09 -7.89
C GLN A 397 15.53 31.93 -8.69
N ARG A 398 16.39 31.14 -9.32
CA ARG A 398 15.97 30.01 -10.15
C ARG A 398 15.29 28.94 -9.31
N ALA A 399 14.14 28.46 -9.76
CA ALA A 399 13.47 27.30 -9.17
C ALA A 399 13.82 26.02 -9.93
N LYS A 400 13.84 24.89 -9.23
CA LYS A 400 14.05 23.55 -9.82
C LYS A 400 13.05 22.57 -9.22
N LEU A 401 12.38 21.83 -10.07
CA LEU A 401 11.64 20.63 -9.70
C LEU A 401 12.38 19.42 -10.25
N SER A 402 12.60 18.41 -9.42
CA SER A 402 13.21 17.14 -9.81
C SER A 402 12.19 16.04 -9.55
N ILE A 403 11.64 15.45 -10.60
CA ILE A 403 10.86 14.22 -10.47
C ILE A 403 11.86 13.14 -10.05
N LEU A 404 11.57 12.41 -8.98
CA LEU A 404 12.44 11.34 -8.47
C LEU A 404 11.98 9.98 -8.94
N ASP A 405 10.67 9.80 -9.02
CA ASP A 405 10.04 8.56 -9.44
C ASP A 405 8.61 8.86 -9.91
N ALA A 406 8.12 8.07 -10.84
CA ALA A 406 6.74 8.10 -11.27
C ALA A 406 6.32 6.67 -11.56
N THR A 407 5.28 6.20 -10.88
CA THR A 407 4.74 4.86 -11.08
C THR A 407 3.25 4.92 -11.37
N CYS A 408 2.73 3.89 -12.04
CA CYS A 408 1.31 3.70 -12.20
C CYS A 408 0.89 2.27 -11.84
N ILE A 409 -0.36 2.17 -11.38
CA ILE A 409 -1.01 0.96 -10.93
C ILE A 409 -2.34 0.80 -11.68
#